data_AF-A0A356QVK9-F1
#
_entry.id   AF-A0A356QVK9-F1
#
_cell.length_a   1.000
_cell.length_b   1.000
_cell.length_c   1.000
_cell.angle_alpha   90.00
_cell.angle_beta   90.00
_cell.angle_gamma   90.00
#
_symmetry.space_group_name_H-M   'P 1'
#
loop_
_entity.id
_entity.type
_entity.pdbx_description
1 polymer ?
#
loop_
_entity_poly.entity_id
_entity_poly.type
_entity_poly.pdbx_seq_one_letter_code
_entity_poly.pdbx_strand_id
1 'polypeptide(L)' 'IGSFVSKLSVEGSTVKVTREVDGGLENIDLAAPAVITVDLRLNEPRYASLPNIMKAKK' A
#
# COMPACT_ATOMS: atom_id res chain seq x y z
N ILE A 1 -3.11 9.05 -9.19
CA ILE A 1 -2.12 7.95 -9.06
C ILE A 1 -1.27 8.25 -7.83
N GLY A 2 -1.19 7.31 -6.89
CA GLY A 2 -0.26 7.40 -5.76
C GLY A 2 0.98 6.56 -6.08
N SER A 3 2.15 7.17 -6.19
CA SER A 3 3.42 6.47 -6.47
C SER A 3 4.35 6.53 -5.27
N PHE A 4 5.16 5.49 -5.04
CA PHE A 4 6.15 5.43 -3.94
C PHE A 4 5.53 5.58 -2.55
N VAL A 5 4.38 4.91 -2.32
CA VAL A 5 3.64 5.03 -1.08
C VAL A 5 4.32 4.25 0.05
N SER A 6 4.68 4.95 1.13
CA SER A 6 5.30 4.41 2.35
C SER A 6 4.30 4.29 3.52
N LYS A 7 3.11 4.90 3.41
CA LYS A 7 1.99 4.69 4.37
C LYS A 7 0.65 4.84 3.67
N LEU A 8 -0.33 4.02 4.04
CA LEU A 8 -1.66 4.02 3.43
C LEU A 8 -2.75 3.83 4.49
N SER A 9 -3.83 4.62 4.40
CA SER A 9 -5.07 4.47 5.17
C SER A 9 -6.28 4.61 4.25
N VAL A 10 -7.27 3.73 4.40
CA VAL A 10 -8.52 3.78 3.62
C VAL A 10 -9.64 4.23 4.54
N GLU A 11 -10.27 5.37 4.21
CA GLU A 11 -11.38 5.97 4.94
C GLU A 11 -12.59 6.12 3.99
N GLY A 12 -13.46 5.10 3.97
CA GLY A 12 -14.64 5.09 3.11
C GLY A 12 -14.28 5.15 1.62
N SER A 13 -14.60 6.26 0.96
CA SER A 13 -14.28 6.51 -0.46
C SER A 13 -12.96 7.26 -0.69
N THR A 14 -12.24 7.62 0.38
CA THR A 14 -10.96 8.33 0.28
C THR A 14 -9.82 7.43 0.75
N VAL A 15 -8.72 7.41 0.00
CA VAL A 15 -7.47 6.74 0.34
C VAL A 15 -6.43 7.81 0.67
N LYS A 16 -6.01 7.86 1.93
CA LYS A 16 -4.93 8.73 2.38
C LYS A 16 -3.61 8.00 2.22
N VAL A 17 -2.67 8.60 1.51
CA VAL A 17 -1.34 8.02 1.32
C VAL A 17 -0.25 9.01 1.67
N THR A 18 0.82 8.50 2.26
CA THR A 18 2.09 9.19 2.39
C THR A 18 3.02 8.60 1.34
N ARG A 19 3.55 9.43 0.45
CA ARG A 19 4.54 9.02 -0.56
C ARG A 19 5.89 9.67 -0.34
N GLU A 20 6.91 9.00 -0.84
CA GLU A 20 8.26 9.55 -0.91
C GLU A 20 8.47 10.32 -2.20
N VAL A 21 9.05 11.51 -2.05
CA VAL A 21 9.48 12.40 -3.11
C VAL A 21 10.90 12.87 -2.78
N ASP A 22 11.61 13.45 -3.74
CA ASP A 22 13.01 13.89 -3.54
C ASP A 22 13.16 14.88 -2.37
N GLY A 23 12.10 15.64 -2.06
CA GLY A 23 12.03 16.58 -0.93
C GLY A 23 11.57 15.98 0.41
N GLY A 24 11.37 14.66 0.51
CA GLY A 24 10.92 13.98 1.73
C GLY A 24 9.57 13.26 1.59
N LEU A 25 8.63 13.54 2.50
CA LEU A 25 7.32 12.88 2.55
C LEU A 25 6.20 13.83 2.15
N GLU A 26 5.28 13.35 1.33
CA GLU A 26 4.09 14.07 0.90
C GLU A 26 2.83 13.29 1.27
N ASN A 27 1.86 13.97 1.92
CA ASN A 27 0.56 13.38 2.24
C ASN A 27 -0.48 13.84 1.22
N ILE A 28 -1.14 12.89 0.58
CA ILE A 28 -2.17 13.16 -0.43
C ILE A 28 -3.42 12.30 -0.17
N ASP A 29 -4.58 12.88 -0.49
CA ASP A 29 -5.86 12.19 -0.45
C ASP A 29 -6.30 11.84 -1.87
N LEU A 30 -6.66 10.57 -2.09
CA LEU A 30 -7.08 10.04 -3.39
C LEU A 30 -8.53 9.55 -3.29
N ALA A 31 -9.38 9.90 -4.26
CA ALA A 31 -10.71 9.31 -4.36
C ALA A 31 -10.62 7.88 -4.91
N ALA A 32 -11.37 6.94 -4.31
CA ALA A 32 -11.50 5.58 -4.82
C ALA A 32 -12.49 5.51 -6.00
N PRO A 33 -12.24 4.68 -7.04
CA PRO A 33 -11.10 3.75 -7.17
C PRO A 33 -9.81 4.45 -7.61
N ALA A 34 -8.68 4.04 -7.04
CA ALA A 34 -7.36 4.60 -7.34
C ALA A 34 -6.31 3.51 -7.60
N VAL A 35 -5.34 3.81 -8.46
CA VAL A 35 -4.15 2.97 -8.70
C VAL A 35 -2.99 3.49 -7.84
N ILE A 36 -2.33 2.57 -7.14
CA ILE A 36 -1.28 2.86 -6.17
C ILE A 36 -0.08 1.95 -6.41
N THR A 37 1.13 2.53 -6.46
CA THR A 37 2.40 1.80 -6.34
C THR A 37 2.99 2.00 -4.95
N VAL A 38 3.51 0.94 -4.37
CA VAL A 38 3.99 0.91 -2.99
C VAL A 38 5.51 0.91 -2.96
N ASP A 39 6.08 1.61 -1.99
CA ASP A 39 7.49 1.54 -1.68
C ASP A 39 7.78 0.40 -0.68
N LEU A 40 9.04 -0.03 -0.59
CA LEU A 40 9.50 -1.07 0.33
C LEU A 40 9.25 -0.73 1.80
N ARG A 41 9.14 0.56 2.14
CA ARG A 41 8.91 1.04 3.50
C ARG A 41 7.46 0.92 3.97
N LEU A 42 6.54 0.51 3.10
CA LEU A 42 5.12 0.43 3.44
C LEU A 42 4.83 -0.57 4.56
N ASN A 43 5.44 -1.76 4.49
CA ASN A 43 5.25 -2.82 5.46
C ASN A 43 6.38 -3.85 5.41
N GLU A 44 6.39 -4.74 6.39
CA GLU A 44 7.19 -5.97 6.36
C GLU A 44 6.34 -7.12 5.78
N PRO A 45 6.71 -7.71 4.64
CA PRO A 45 5.97 -8.82 4.06
C PRO A 45 5.93 -10.04 4.99
N ARG A 46 4.72 -10.54 5.28
CA ARG A 46 4.57 -11.76 6.09
C ARG A 46 5.00 -13.02 5.34
N TYR A 47 5.54 -14.00 6.06
CA TYR A 47 5.73 -15.34 5.53
C TYR A 47 4.38 -16.06 5.34
N ALA A 48 4.24 -16.80 4.23
CA ALA A 48 3.08 -17.66 4.02
C ALA A 48 3.24 -18.96 4.82
N SER A 49 2.23 -19.30 5.63
CA SER A 49 2.22 -20.56 6.37
C SER A 49 1.96 -21.76 5.45
N LEU A 50 2.50 -22.93 5.78
CA LEU A 50 2.29 -24.18 5.02
C LEU A 50 0.80 -24.47 4.74
N PRO A 51 -0.14 -24.33 5.72
CA PRO A 51 -1.57 -24.51 5.43
C PRO A 51 -2.11 -23.55 4.37
N ASN A 52 -1.69 -22.28 4.39
CA ASN A 52 -2.11 -21.27 3.43
C ASN A 52 -1.53 -21.55 2.03
N ILE A 53 -0.28 -22.04 1.96
CA ILE A 53 0.35 -22.43 0.69
C ILE A 53 -0.40 -23.62 0.07
N MET A 54 -0.78 -24.62 0.85
CA MET A 54 -1.54 -25.77 0.37
C MET A 54 -2.96 -25.39 -0.06
N LYS A 55 -3.62 -24.49 0.68
CA LYS A 55 -4.95 -23.98 0.33
C LYS A 55 -4.95 -23.19 -0.97
N ALA A 56 -3.91 -22.40 -1.25
CA ALA A 56 -3.81 -21.58 -2.46
C ALA A 56 -3.51 -22.36 -3.75
N LYS A 57 -3.00 -23.59 -3.64
CA LYS A 57 -2.74 -24.49 -4.78
C LYS A 57 -3.96 -25.31 -5.21
N LYS A 58 -4.98 -25.38 -4.35
CA LYS A 58 -6.29 -25.94 -4.69
C LYS A 58 -7.15 -24.86 -5.30
#